data_AF-A0A944JSB9-F1
#
_entry.id   AF-A0A944JSB9-F1
#
_cell.length_a   1.000
_cell.length_b   1.000
_cell.length_c   1.000
_cell.angle_alpha   90.00
_cell.angle_beta   90.00
_cell.angle_gamma   90.00
#
_symmetry.space_group_name_H-M   'P 1'
#
loop_
_entity.id
_entity.type
_entity.pdbx_description
1 polymer ?
#
loop_
_entity_poly.entity_id
_entity_poly.type
_entity_poly.pdbx_seq_one_letter_code
_entity_poly.pdbx_strand_id
1 'polypeptide(L)' 'MVQAPAPTPVVAPPKPVARPAYHAPTRKPVEHHVSPVTFTLLTAAPAVLAIVALRPR' A
#
# COMPACT_ATOMS: atom_id res chain seq x y z
N MET A 1 -23.33 -18.30 -62.94
CA MET A 1 -22.02 -18.45 -62.26
C MET A 1 -22.24 -18.11 -60.80
N VAL A 2 -22.29 -19.10 -59.91
CA VAL A 2 -22.46 -18.87 -58.47
C VAL A 2 -21.07 -18.61 -57.88
N GLN A 3 -20.86 -17.41 -57.36
CA GLN A 3 -19.61 -17.02 -56.69
C GLN A 3 -19.54 -17.73 -55.33
N ALA A 4 -18.46 -18.48 -55.09
CA ALA A 4 -18.18 -19.08 -53.79
C ALA A 4 -17.75 -17.99 -52.79
N PRO A 5 -18.16 -18.09 -51.51
CA PRO A 5 -17.80 -17.09 -50.50
C PRO A 5 -16.30 -17.12 -50.20
N ALA A 6 -15.70 -15.93 -50.10
CA ALA A 6 -14.28 -15.77 -49.79
C ALA A 6 -13.97 -16.23 -48.35
N PRO A 7 -12.77 -16.81 -48.09
CA PRO A 7 -12.42 -17.29 -46.76
C PRO A 7 -12.23 -16.14 -45.78
N THR A 8 -12.92 -16.19 -44.63
CA THR A 8 -12.71 -15.29 -43.50
C THR A 8 -11.35 -15.58 -42.83
N PRO A 9 -10.52 -14.56 -42.57
CA PRO A 9 -9.26 -14.76 -41.86
C PRO A 9 -9.54 -15.14 -40.39
N VAL A 10 -9.02 -16.29 -39.96
CA VAL A 10 -9.06 -16.72 -38.57
C VAL A 10 -7.97 -15.98 -37.81
N VAL A 11 -8.37 -15.02 -36.96
CA VAL A 11 -7.44 -14.28 -36.10
C VAL A 11 -7.09 -15.14 -34.89
N ALA A 12 -5.82 -15.54 -34.78
CA ALA A 12 -5.33 -16.28 -33.62
C ALA A 12 -5.33 -15.39 -32.36
N PRO A 13 -5.60 -15.95 -31.17
CA PRO A 13 -5.54 -15.19 -29.92
C PRO A 13 -4.12 -14.64 -29.69
N PRO A 14 -3.98 -13.41 -29.19
CA PRO A 14 -2.66 -12.84 -28.88
C PRO A 14 -1.94 -13.66 -27.80
N LYS A 15 -0.65 -13.89 -28.02
CA LYS A 15 0.19 -14.66 -27.09
C LYS A 15 0.35 -13.91 -25.75
N PRO A 16 0.14 -14.57 -24.59
CA PRO A 16 0.38 -13.95 -23.29
C PRO A 16 1.85 -13.53 -23.17
N VAL A 17 2.09 -12.23 -22.97
CA VAL A 17 3.43 -11.69 -22.71
C VAL A 17 3.71 -11.73 -21.21
N ALA A 18 4.90 -12.20 -20.84
CA ALA A 18 5.33 -12.21 -19.44
C ALA A 18 5.44 -10.77 -18.94
N ARG A 19 4.60 -10.39 -17.97
CA ARG A 19 4.74 -9.11 -17.27
C ARG A 19 5.82 -9.26 -16.19
N PRO A 20 6.79 -8.33 -16.11
CA PRO A 20 7.72 -8.31 -14.99
C PRO A 20 6.96 -8.18 -13.67
N ALA A 21 7.17 -9.11 -12.76
CA ALA A 21 6.64 -9.04 -11.40
C ALA A 21 7.50 -8.07 -10.59
N TYR A 22 7.24 -6.76 -10.73
CA TYR A 22 7.77 -5.78 -9.80
C TYR A 22 7.08 -5.99 -8.45
N HIS A 23 7.78 -6.64 -7.53
CA HIS A 23 7.31 -6.75 -6.16
C HIS A 23 7.42 -5.37 -5.50
N ALA A 24 6.28 -4.77 -5.16
CA ALA A 24 6.26 -3.64 -4.26
C ALA A 24 6.85 -4.12 -2.91
N PRO A 25 7.76 -3.37 -2.28
CA PRO A 25 8.26 -3.73 -0.97
C PRO A 25 7.08 -3.75 0.00
N THR A 26 6.70 -4.95 0.44
CA THR A 26 5.71 -5.14 1.49
C THR A 26 6.29 -4.59 2.77
N ARG A 27 6.05 -3.31 3.08
CA ARG A 27 6.37 -2.75 4.38
C ARG A 27 5.52 -3.50 5.39
N LYS A 28 6.13 -4.44 6.11
CA LYS A 28 5.49 -5.09 7.25
C LYS A 28 5.02 -4.00 8.21
N PRO A 29 3.74 -3.98 8.62
CA PRO A 29 3.34 -3.19 9.77
C PRO A 29 4.29 -3.58 10.90
N VAL A 30 5.06 -2.63 11.40
CA VAL A 30 5.82 -2.88 12.62
C VAL A 30 4.74 -3.10 13.66
N GLU A 31 4.63 -4.32 14.17
CA GLU A 31 3.83 -4.62 15.35
C GLU A 31 4.46 -3.83 16.49
N HIS A 32 4.03 -2.59 16.63
CA HIS A 32 4.35 -1.78 17.79
C HIS A 32 3.64 -2.45 18.96
N HIS A 33 4.38 -3.28 19.70
CA HIS A 33 3.92 -3.90 20.95
C HIS A 33 3.42 -2.86 21.97
N VAL A 34 3.73 -1.59 21.74
CA VAL A 34 3.18 -0.43 22.42
C VAL A 34 2.01 0.12 21.61
N SER A 35 0.83 0.16 22.24
CA SER A 35 -0.32 0.88 21.70
C SER A 35 0.09 2.31 21.32
N PRO A 36 -0.38 2.85 20.18
CA PRO A 36 -0.14 4.23 19.79
C PRO A 36 -0.42 5.22 20.92
N VAL A 37 -1.45 4.94 21.72
CA VAL A 37 -1.82 5.75 22.89
C VAL A 37 -0.73 5.72 23.96
N THR A 38 -0.20 4.54 24.29
CA THR A 38 0.87 4.39 25.29
C THR A 38 2.15 5.09 24.83
N PHE A 39 2.49 5.00 23.54
CA PHE A 39 3.63 5.71 22.98
C PHE A 39 3.45 7.23 23.11
N THR A 40 2.31 7.78 22.67
CA THR A 40 2.03 9.21 22.80
C THR A 40 2.04 9.67 24.25
N LEU A 41 1.50 8.89 25.18
CA LEU A 41 1.53 9.22 26.60
C LEU A 41 2.95 9.24 27.14
N LEU A 42 3.76 8.21 26.86
CA LEU A 42 5.17 8.17 27.29
C LEU A 42 5.98 9.35 26.75
N THR A 43 5.72 9.76 25.51
CA THR A 43 6.42 10.89 24.87
C THR A 43 5.90 12.25 25.34
N ALA A 44 4.58 12.44 25.45
CA ALA A 44 3.97 13.75 25.71
C ALA A 44 3.81 14.07 27.20
N ALA A 45 3.61 13.07 28.07
CA ALA A 45 3.38 13.29 29.49
C ALA A 45 4.50 14.09 30.18
N PRO A 46 5.80 13.82 29.96
CA PRO A 46 6.88 14.60 30.59
C PRO A 46 6.83 16.09 30.19
N ALA A 47 6.52 16.38 28.93
CA ALA A 47 6.43 17.76 28.44
C ALA A 47 5.25 18.51 29.08
N VAL A 48 4.08 17.86 29.18
CA VAL A 48 2.91 18.45 29.83
C VAL A 48 3.19 18.71 31.32
N LEU A 49 3.79 17.75 32.03
CA LEU A 49 4.17 17.93 33.44
C LEU A 49 5.14 19.09 33.63
N ALA A 50 6.14 19.22 32.77
CA ALA A 50 7.09 20.33 32.82
C ALA A 50 6.38 21.69 32.66
N ILE A 51 5.50 21.83 31.67
CA ILE A 51 4.76 23.08 31.43
C ILE A 51 3.87 23.45 32.64
N VAL A 52 3.20 22.46 33.24
CA VAL A 52 2.36 22.69 34.43
C VAL A 52 3.21 23.08 35.63
N ALA A 53 4.38 22.47 35.83
CA ALA A 53 5.29 22.81 36.90
C ALA A 53 5.91 24.21 36.75
N LEU A 54 6.14 24.66 35.50
CA LEU A 54 6.69 25.98 35.20
C LEU A 54 5.64 27.09 35.21
N ARG A 55 4.34 26.77 35.21
CA ARG A 55 3.31 27.81 35.33
C ARG A 55 3.40 28.46 36.72
N PRO A 56 3.74 29.76 36.81
CA PRO A 56 3.67 30.46 38.08
C PRO A 56 2.18 30.56 38.45
N ARG A 57 1.84 30.14 39.66
CA ARG A 57 0.48 30.23 40.21
C ARG A 57 0.17 31.65 40.66
#